data_AF-A0A485KMY1-F1
#
_entry.id   AF-A0A485KMY1-F1
#
_cell.length_a   1.000
_cell.length_b   1.000
_cell.length_c   1.000
_cell.angle_alpha   90.00
_cell.angle_beta   90.00
_cell.angle_gamma   90.00
#
_symmetry.space_group_name_H-M   'P 1'
#
loop_
_entity.id
_entity.type
_entity.pdbx_description
1 polymer ?
#
loop_
_entity_poly.entity_id
_entity_poly.type
_entity_poly.pdbx_seq_one_letter_code
_entity_poly.pdbx_strand_id
1 'polypeptide(L)'
;MGYVNPMMEPTSADESKRMKLMRTILQKALDASVHKASLIDMSSPELESNGQHVIQTIRQRIEAQFDVLCAQFDLNAKFTTLEALLDWTEQSQMGHEVGLTTTSLDATKPMVTPEELMQKERMRLMQQEKARLQQHLQQLRETNAMLEQSVHEAQTKGSQLLAGVEACLDTLGAV
;
A
#
# COMPACT_ATOMS: atom_id res chain seq x y z
N MET A 1 15.55 6.03 -1.95
CA MET A 1 14.19 6.24 -1.43
C MET A 1 13.50 4.88 -1.38
N GLY A 2 13.18 4.38 -0.18
CA GLY A 2 12.56 3.07 -0.01
C GLY A 2 11.08 3.10 -0.38
N TYR A 3 10.62 2.14 -1.17
CA TYR A 3 9.20 1.90 -1.41
C TYR A 3 8.57 1.42 -0.09
N VAL A 4 7.77 2.28 0.55
CA VAL A 4 6.94 1.88 1.69
C VAL A 4 5.72 1.17 1.11
N ASN A 5 5.56 -0.10 1.47
CA ASN A 5 4.51 -0.96 0.96
C ASN A 5 3.16 -0.54 1.58
N PRO A 6 2.13 -0.14 0.81
CA PRO A 6 0.86 0.38 1.32
C PRO A 6 -0.08 -0.69 1.91
N MET A 7 0.35 -1.95 1.96
CA MET A 7 -0.39 -3.08 2.55
C MET A 7 0.05 -3.43 3.97
N MET A 8 0.74 -2.51 4.67
CA MET A 8 0.88 -2.67 6.11
C MET A 8 -0.50 -2.41 6.73
N GLU A 9 -1.15 -3.48 7.22
CA GLU A 9 -2.42 -3.37 7.93
C GLU A 9 -2.29 -2.32 9.04
N PRO A 10 -3.17 -1.31 9.09
CA PRO A 10 -3.14 -0.35 10.17
C PRO A 10 -3.48 -1.09 11.47
N THR A 11 -2.45 -1.36 12.28
CA THR A 11 -2.53 -2.03 13.58
C THR A 11 -3.06 -1.13 14.71
N SER A 12 -3.71 -0.02 14.36
CA SER A 12 -4.36 0.82 15.38
C SER A 12 -5.68 0.16 15.80
N ALA A 13 -5.71 -0.33 17.03
CA ALA A 13 -6.92 -0.77 17.74
C ALA A 13 -7.95 0.37 17.98
N ASP A 14 -7.70 1.55 17.41
CA ASP A 14 -8.58 2.70 17.50
C ASP A 14 -9.69 2.58 16.45
N GLU A 15 -10.89 2.98 16.84
CA GLU A 15 -12.05 2.92 15.97
C GLU A 15 -11.96 4.02 14.90
N SER A 16 -12.13 3.62 13.63
CA SER A 16 -12.06 4.53 12.48
C SER A 16 -13.07 5.67 12.59
N LYS A 17 -12.78 6.83 12.01
CA LYS A 17 -13.65 8.01 12.05
C LYS A 17 -15.04 7.68 11.47
N ARG A 18 -15.09 6.90 10.39
CA ARG A 18 -16.34 6.43 9.79
C ARG A 18 -17.10 5.46 10.67
N MET A 19 -16.42 4.56 11.37
CA MET A 19 -17.09 3.67 12.31
C MET A 19 -17.71 4.45 13.48
N LYS A 20 -16.97 5.42 14.05
CA LYS A 20 -17.50 6.38 15.05
C LYS A 20 -18.73 7.14 14.52
N LEU A 21 -18.68 7.60 13.27
CA LEU A 21 -19.80 8.26 12.61
C LEU A 21 -21.01 7.33 12.45
N MET A 22 -20.78 6.08 12.02
CA MET A 22 -21.84 5.10 11.84
C MET A 22 -22.57 4.78 13.15
N ARG A 23 -21.82 4.62 14.24
CA ARG A 23 -22.39 4.49 15.60
C ARG A 23 -23.21 5.70 16.01
N THR A 24 -22.71 6.90 15.72
CA THR A 24 -23.41 8.15 16.02
C THR A 24 -24.73 8.25 15.24
N ILE A 25 -24.75 7.83 13.99
CA ILE A 25 -25.96 7.80 13.16
C ILE A 25 -26.98 6.81 13.74
N LEU A 26 -26.54 5.61 14.13
CA LEU A 26 -27.39 4.62 14.78
C LEU A 26 -28.02 5.18 16.07
N GLN A 27 -27.19 5.78 16.93
CA GLN A 27 -27.65 6.38 18.18
C GLN A 27 -28.75 7.42 17.94
N LYS A 28 -28.51 8.35 17.00
CA LYS A 28 -29.50 9.39 16.64
C LYS A 28 -30.78 8.80 16.07
N ALA A 29 -30.70 7.75 15.26
CA ALA A 29 -31.87 7.08 14.71
C ALA A 29 -32.69 6.37 15.80
N LEU A 30 -32.01 5.74 16.76
CA LEU A 30 -32.66 5.12 17.92
C LEU A 30 -33.32 6.18 18.81
N ASP A 31 -32.66 7.31 19.08
CA ASP A 31 -33.21 8.42 19.86
C ASP A 31 -34.45 9.03 19.21
N ALA A 32 -34.42 9.25 17.90
CA ALA A 32 -35.59 9.71 17.15
C ALA A 32 -36.75 8.70 17.18
N SER A 33 -36.43 7.40 17.14
CA SER A 33 -37.43 6.33 17.22
C SER A 33 -38.09 6.25 18.60
N VAL A 34 -37.30 6.41 19.67
CA VAL A 34 -37.80 6.48 21.04
C VAL A 34 -38.68 7.71 21.25
N HIS A 35 -38.25 8.87 20.76
CA HIS A 35 -39.05 10.09 20.85
C HIS A 35 -40.41 9.94 20.15
N LYS A 36 -40.46 9.26 19.00
CA LYS A 36 -41.71 8.95 18.32
C LYS A 36 -42.59 7.99 19.12
N ALA A 37 -42.00 7.00 19.78
CA ALA A 37 -42.73 6.07 20.64
C ALA A 37 -43.28 6.74 21.91
N SER A 38 -42.57 7.74 22.48
CA SER A 38 -43.04 8.50 23.64
C SER A 38 -44.21 9.45 23.34
N LEU A 39 -44.49 9.74 22.07
CA LEU A 39 -45.69 10.50 21.66
C LEU A 39 -46.97 9.67 21.72
N ILE A 40 -46.87 8.35 21.88
CA ILE A 40 -48.02 7.47 22.08
C ILE A 40 -48.49 7.66 23.52
N ASP A 41 -49.69 8.21 23.68
CA ASP A 41 -50.29 8.42 25.00
C ASP A 41 -50.52 7.07 25.69
N MET A 42 -49.77 6.83 26.77
CA MET A 42 -49.92 5.66 27.63
C MET A 42 -50.78 6.06 28.82
N SER A 43 -52.08 5.80 28.72
CA SER A 43 -53.11 6.27 29.66
C SER A 43 -53.02 5.71 31.10
N SER A 44 -51.97 4.95 31.44
CA SER A 44 -51.71 4.39 32.78
C SER A 44 -50.22 4.39 33.12
N PRO A 45 -49.82 4.73 34.35
CA PRO A 45 -48.42 4.74 34.79
C PRO A 45 -47.76 3.34 34.74
N GLU A 46 -48.53 2.28 34.92
CA GLU A 46 -48.04 0.89 34.76
C GLU A 46 -47.72 0.58 33.30
N LEU A 47 -48.54 1.10 32.38
CA LEU A 47 -48.33 0.95 30.95
C LEU A 47 -47.17 1.81 30.45
N GLU A 48 -46.99 3.01 31.03
CA GLU A 48 -45.87 3.89 30.76
C GLU A 48 -44.53 3.25 31.18
N SER A 49 -44.46 2.71 32.41
CA SER A 49 -43.27 2.01 32.93
C SER A 49 -42.92 0.79 32.07
N ASN A 50 -43.91 -0.04 31.73
CA ASN A 50 -43.72 -1.18 30.85
C ASN A 50 -43.29 -0.76 29.44
N GLY A 51 -43.87 0.32 28.91
CA GLY A 51 -43.49 0.88 27.61
C GLY A 51 -42.05 1.36 27.57
N GLN A 52 -41.61 2.10 28.60
CA GLN A 52 -40.23 2.55 28.74
C GLN A 52 -39.26 1.37 28.82
N HIS A 53 -39.61 0.33 29.60
CA HIS A 53 -38.79 -0.87 29.70
C HIS A 53 -38.64 -1.58 28.35
N VAL A 54 -39.75 -1.81 27.63
CA VAL A 54 -39.74 -2.43 26.29
C VAL A 54 -38.88 -1.63 25.31
N ILE A 55 -39.01 -0.30 25.30
CA ILE A 55 -38.23 0.59 24.44
C ILE A 55 -36.72 0.46 24.75
N GLN A 56 -36.34 0.45 26.03
CA GLN A 56 -34.95 0.28 26.44
C GLN A 56 -34.40 -1.09 26.03
N THR A 57 -35.17 -2.16 26.22
CA THR A 57 -34.75 -3.51 25.81
C THR A 57 -34.57 -3.62 24.30
N ILE A 58 -35.48 -3.05 23.50
CA ILE A 58 -35.35 -3.04 22.04
C ILE A 58 -34.08 -2.28 21.62
N ARG A 59 -33.83 -1.10 22.21
CA ARG A 59 -32.62 -0.31 21.96
C ARG A 59 -31.35 -1.13 22.22
N GLN A 60 -31.21 -1.68 23.41
CA GLN A 60 -30.03 -2.47 23.80
C GLN A 60 -29.83 -3.67 22.87
N ARG A 61 -30.92 -4.32 22.46
CA ARG A 61 -30.86 -5.46 21.53
C ARG A 61 -30.43 -5.04 20.13
N ILE A 62 -30.89 -3.90 19.62
CA ILE A 62 -30.45 -3.35 18.33
C ILE A 62 -28.96 -2.99 18.38
N GLU A 63 -28.51 -2.31 19.44
CA GLU A 63 -27.10 -1.94 19.63
C GLU A 63 -26.20 -3.18 19.67
N ALA A 64 -26.59 -4.21 20.42
CA ALA A 64 -25.84 -5.47 20.47
C ALA A 64 -25.80 -6.20 19.12
N GLN A 65 -26.91 -6.22 18.38
CA GLN A 65 -26.94 -6.83 17.04
C GLN A 65 -26.11 -6.04 16.03
N PHE A 66 -26.09 -4.71 16.15
CA PHE A 66 -25.24 -3.86 15.35
C PHE A 66 -23.76 -4.16 15.60
N ASP A 67 -23.34 -4.32 16.87
CA ASP A 67 -21.96 -4.71 17.21
C ASP A 67 -21.56 -6.06 16.60
N VAL A 68 -22.45 -7.05 16.70
CA VAL A 68 -22.25 -8.37 16.09
C VAL A 68 -22.07 -8.26 14.58
N LEU A 69 -22.92 -7.49 13.89
CA LEU A 69 -22.80 -7.29 12.44
C LEU A 69 -21.50 -6.57 12.08
N CYS A 70 -21.12 -5.53 12.84
CA CYS A 70 -19.89 -4.78 12.60
C CYS A 70 -18.64 -5.66 12.77
N ALA A 71 -18.65 -6.55 13.77
CA ALA A 71 -17.59 -7.53 13.97
C ALA A 71 -17.60 -8.62 12.88
N GLN A 72 -18.77 -9.15 12.51
CA GLN A 72 -18.91 -10.19 11.49
C GLN A 72 -18.36 -9.77 10.14
N PHE A 73 -18.60 -8.52 9.74
CA PHE A 73 -18.14 -7.98 8.46
C PHE A 73 -16.84 -7.20 8.55
N ASP A 74 -16.21 -7.17 9.74
CA ASP A 74 -14.97 -6.46 10.02
C ASP A 74 -15.00 -5.01 9.50
N LEU A 75 -16.11 -4.32 9.77
CA LEU A 75 -16.38 -3.00 9.21
C LEU A 75 -15.35 -1.98 9.69
N ASN A 76 -14.88 -2.10 10.92
CA ASN A 76 -13.86 -1.18 11.44
C ASN A 76 -12.57 -1.28 10.62
N ALA A 77 -12.04 -2.48 10.37
CA ALA A 77 -10.81 -2.63 9.58
C ALA A 77 -11.00 -2.14 8.14
N LYS A 78 -12.17 -2.39 7.53
CA LYS A 78 -12.50 -1.88 6.19
C LYS A 78 -12.52 -0.36 6.16
N PHE A 79 -13.13 0.28 7.15
CA PHE A 79 -13.16 1.74 7.24
C PHE A 79 -11.78 2.34 7.54
N THR A 80 -10.98 1.72 8.40
CA THR A 80 -9.59 2.14 8.64
C THR A 80 -8.76 2.06 7.35
N THR A 81 -8.91 0.98 6.59
CA THR A 81 -8.25 0.83 5.28
C THR A 81 -8.71 1.91 4.30
N LEU A 82 -10.01 2.20 4.26
CA LEU A 82 -10.57 3.25 3.41
C LEU A 82 -10.05 4.65 3.79
N GLU A 83 -9.91 4.94 5.09
CA GLU A 83 -9.31 6.20 5.58
C GLU A 83 -7.85 6.30 5.14
N ALA A 84 -7.05 5.25 5.32
CA ALA A 84 -5.67 5.22 4.87
C ALA A 84 -5.52 5.42 3.35
N LEU A 85 -6.40 4.83 2.54
CA LEU A 85 -6.40 5.00 1.08
C LEU A 85 -6.75 6.43 0.66
N LEU A 86 -7.66 7.09 1.38
CA LEU A 86 -8.03 8.47 1.09
C LEU A 86 -6.93 9.44 1.52
N ASP A 87 -6.37 9.26 2.72
CA ASP A 87 -5.23 10.05 3.20
C ASP A 87 -4.04 9.92 2.23
N TRP A 88 -3.77 8.71 1.74
CA TRP A 88 -2.74 8.48 0.72
C TRP A 88 -3.05 9.17 -0.60
N THR A 89 -4.31 9.19 -1.02
CA THR A 89 -4.73 9.86 -2.26
C THR A 89 -4.59 11.37 -2.14
N GLU A 90 -5.01 11.95 -1.02
CA GLU A 90 -4.85 13.37 -0.72
C GLU A 90 -3.36 13.78 -0.70
N GLN A 91 -2.51 12.98 -0.03
CA GLN A 91 -1.05 13.21 0.00
C GLN A 91 -0.39 13.05 -1.38
N SER A 92 -0.85 12.09 -2.18
CA SER A 92 -0.32 11.86 -3.53
C SER A 92 -0.73 12.97 -4.51
N GLN A 93 -1.93 13.55 -4.35
CA GLN A 93 -2.38 14.71 -5.12
C GLN A 93 -1.57 15.97 -4.77
N MET A 94 -1.25 16.17 -3.48
CA MET A 94 -0.37 17.26 -3.04
C MET A 94 1.04 17.20 -3.66
N GLY A 95 1.51 16.01 -4.08
CA GLY A 95 2.76 15.84 -4.84
C GLY A 95 2.66 16.09 -6.35
N HIS A 96 1.46 16.19 -6.91
CA HIS A 96 1.20 16.43 -8.34
C HIS A 96 0.73 17.87 -8.64
N GLU A 97 0.43 18.69 -7.63
CA GLU A 97 -0.12 20.04 -7.82
C GLU A 97 0.87 21.11 -8.35
N VAL A 98 2.15 20.80 -8.60
CA VAL A 98 3.07 21.77 -9.26
C VAL A 98 3.05 21.68 -10.79
N GLY A 99 2.28 20.78 -11.39
CA GLY A 99 2.00 20.89 -12.83
C GLY A 99 1.68 19.58 -13.48
N LEU A 100 0.42 19.18 -13.45
CA LEU A 100 -0.29 18.55 -14.55
C LEU A 100 -1.76 18.45 -14.14
N THR A 101 -2.58 19.22 -14.84
CA THR A 101 -4.03 19.05 -15.04
C THR A 101 -4.66 17.90 -14.27
N THR A 102 -5.52 18.27 -13.32
CA THR A 102 -6.68 17.50 -12.86
C THR A 102 -7.23 16.60 -13.97
N THR A 103 -6.86 15.32 -13.96
CA THR A 103 -7.74 14.30 -14.54
C THR A 103 -8.94 14.25 -13.61
N SER A 104 -9.94 15.05 -14.00
CA SER A 104 -11.34 14.95 -13.66
C SER A 104 -11.72 13.56 -13.17
N LEU A 105 -12.47 13.54 -12.08
CA LEU A 105 -13.38 12.46 -11.70
C LEU A 105 -14.28 12.13 -12.89
N ASP A 106 -13.77 11.35 -13.83
CA ASP A 106 -14.54 10.76 -14.91
C ASP A 106 -15.10 9.45 -14.35
N ALA A 107 -16.17 9.58 -13.58
CA ALA A 107 -16.97 8.50 -13.01
C ALA A 107 -17.73 7.68 -14.09
N THR A 108 -17.16 7.58 -15.29
CA THR A 108 -17.77 7.02 -16.50
C THR A 108 -16.79 6.20 -17.36
N LYS A 109 -15.62 5.82 -16.85
CA LYS A 109 -14.76 4.79 -17.49
C LYS A 109 -15.04 3.40 -16.91
N PRO A 110 -15.13 2.37 -17.76
CA PRO A 110 -15.65 1.06 -17.40
C PRO A 110 -14.80 0.47 -16.28
N MET A 111 -15.43 -0.32 -15.40
CA MET A 111 -14.74 -1.20 -14.45
C MET A 111 -13.44 -1.67 -15.08
N VAL A 112 -12.29 -1.24 -14.52
CA VAL A 112 -11.00 -1.79 -14.92
C VAL A 112 -11.15 -3.28 -14.73
N THR A 113 -11.20 -4.02 -15.83
CA THR A 113 -11.49 -5.44 -15.74
C THR A 113 -10.34 -6.07 -14.94
N PRO A 114 -10.59 -7.12 -14.14
CA PRO A 114 -9.51 -7.79 -13.39
C PRO A 114 -8.31 -8.14 -14.29
N GLU A 115 -8.59 -8.41 -15.57
CA GLU A 115 -7.60 -8.68 -16.60
C GLU A 115 -6.72 -7.46 -16.94
N GLU A 116 -7.30 -6.26 -17.06
CA GLU A 116 -6.56 -5.01 -17.27
C GLU A 116 -5.67 -4.64 -16.08
N LEU A 117 -6.15 -4.85 -14.84
CA LEU A 117 -5.34 -4.65 -13.63
C LEU A 117 -4.16 -5.62 -13.59
N MET A 118 -4.41 -6.91 -13.86
CA MET A 118 -3.35 -7.91 -13.94
C MET A 118 -2.34 -7.59 -15.04
N GLN A 119 -2.80 -7.13 -16.21
CA GLN A 119 -1.91 -6.74 -17.30
C GLN A 119 -1.06 -5.53 -16.93
N LYS A 120 -1.65 -4.51 -16.28
CA LYS A 120 -0.92 -3.34 -15.79
C LYS A 120 0.14 -3.73 -14.78
N GLU A 121 -0.21 -4.57 -13.80
CA GLU A 121 0.75 -5.02 -12.78
C GLU A 121 1.85 -5.92 -13.38
N ARG A 122 1.50 -6.79 -14.33
CA ARG A 122 2.47 -7.60 -15.08
C ARG A 122 3.46 -6.73 -15.83
N MET A 123 3.00 -5.67 -16.49
CA MET A 123 3.88 -4.72 -17.17
C MET A 123 4.79 -3.98 -16.19
N ARG A 124 4.27 -3.58 -15.02
CA ARG A 124 5.06 -2.94 -13.96
C ARG A 124 6.18 -3.85 -13.46
N LEU A 125 5.86 -5.11 -13.15
CA LEU A 125 6.83 -6.11 -12.69
C LEU A 125 7.88 -6.40 -13.77
N MET A 126 7.46 -6.54 -15.03
CA MET A 126 8.38 -6.76 -16.14
C MET A 126 9.35 -5.59 -16.34
N GLN A 127 8.89 -4.34 -16.19
CA GLN A 127 9.76 -3.16 -16.26
C GLN A 127 10.76 -3.13 -15.10
N GLN A 128 10.32 -3.45 -13.88
CA GLN A 128 11.19 -3.54 -12.71
C GLN A 128 12.29 -4.59 -12.90
N GLU A 129 11.93 -5.78 -13.40
CA GLU A 129 12.90 -6.85 -13.68
C GLU A 129 13.85 -6.47 -14.83
N LYS A 130 13.33 -5.84 -15.90
CA LYS A 130 14.17 -5.32 -16.99
C LYS A 130 15.22 -4.35 -16.47
N ALA A 131 14.85 -3.42 -15.59
CA ALA A 131 15.80 -2.47 -15.00
C ALA A 131 16.87 -3.18 -14.17
N ARG A 132 16.49 -4.16 -13.36
CA ARG A 132 17.42 -4.98 -12.56
C ARG A 132 18.39 -5.78 -13.44
N LEU A 133 17.90 -6.39 -14.51
CA LEU A 133 18.71 -7.15 -15.47
C LEU A 133 19.66 -6.23 -16.24
N GLN A 134 19.20 -5.04 -16.63
CA GLN A 134 20.06 -4.03 -17.26
C GLN A 134 21.19 -3.60 -16.32
N GLN A 135 20.91 -3.41 -15.03
CA GLN A 135 21.93 -3.12 -14.03
C GLN A 135 22.96 -4.26 -13.91
N HIS A 136 22.51 -5.52 -13.86
CA HIS A 136 23.42 -6.67 -13.83
C HIS A 136 24.28 -6.77 -15.10
N LEU A 137 23.70 -6.56 -16.28
CA LEU A 137 24.45 -6.56 -17.55
C LEU A 137 25.50 -5.45 -17.59
N GLN A 138 25.16 -4.27 -17.06
CA GLN A 138 26.09 -3.16 -16.96
C GLN A 138 27.27 -3.51 -16.03
N GLN A 139 26.97 -4.06 -14.86
CA GLN A 139 28.00 -4.50 -13.91
C GLN A 139 28.91 -5.58 -14.52
N LEU A 140 28.35 -6.56 -15.24
CA LEU A 140 29.13 -7.60 -15.91
C LEU A 140 30.06 -7.02 -16.99
N ARG A 141 29.57 -6.05 -17.77
CA ARG A 141 30.39 -5.35 -18.77
C ARG A 141 31.55 -4.60 -18.14
N GLU A 142 31.29 -3.90 -17.03
CA GLU A 142 32.33 -3.20 -16.27
C GLU A 142 33.37 -4.17 -15.71
N THR A 143 32.94 -5.28 -15.10
CA THR A 143 33.86 -6.29 -14.59
C THR A 143 34.68 -6.96 -15.69
N ASN A 144 34.08 -7.26 -16.84
CA ASN A 144 34.81 -7.83 -17.97
C ASN A 144 35.83 -6.84 -18.53
N ALA A 145 35.47 -5.56 -18.67
CA ALA A 145 36.41 -4.53 -19.12
C ALA A 145 37.61 -4.41 -18.19
N MET A 146 37.40 -4.46 -16.86
CA MET A 146 38.49 -4.47 -15.89
C MET A 146 39.37 -5.73 -15.99
N LEU A 147 38.76 -6.90 -16.19
CA LEU A 147 39.49 -8.15 -16.36
C LEU A 147 40.31 -8.14 -17.65
N GLU A 148 39.74 -7.70 -18.77
CA GLU A 148 40.45 -7.56 -20.04
C GLU A 148 41.64 -6.61 -19.91
N GLN A 149 41.46 -5.48 -19.22
CA GLN A 149 42.57 -4.57 -18.90
C GLN A 149 43.65 -5.26 -18.07
N SER A 150 43.27 -5.95 -16.98
CA SER A 150 44.24 -6.65 -16.13
C SER A 150 44.99 -7.75 -16.88
N VAL A 151 44.33 -8.48 -17.78
CA VAL A 151 44.97 -9.49 -18.63
C VAL A 151 45.96 -8.83 -19.59
N HIS A 152 45.58 -7.72 -20.22
CA HIS A 152 46.47 -6.99 -21.12
C HIS A 152 47.71 -6.43 -20.40
N GLU A 153 47.53 -5.87 -19.19
CA GLU A 153 48.63 -5.41 -18.34
C GLU A 153 49.54 -6.56 -17.89
N ALA A 154 48.98 -7.72 -17.54
CA ALA A 154 49.76 -8.90 -17.19
C ALA A 154 50.54 -9.44 -18.40
N GLN A 155 49.92 -9.48 -19.58
CA GLN A 155 50.55 -9.94 -20.81
C GLN A 155 51.70 -9.02 -21.24
N THR A 156 51.49 -7.71 -21.22
CA THR A 156 52.54 -6.72 -21.54
C THR A 156 53.72 -6.80 -20.57
N LYS A 157 53.47 -6.88 -19.26
CA LYS A 157 54.52 -7.10 -18.25
C LYS A 157 55.27 -8.41 -18.47
N GLY A 158 54.54 -9.50 -18.74
CA GLY A 158 55.13 -10.81 -19.05
C GLY A 158 56.05 -10.77 -20.27
N SER A 159 55.60 -10.15 -21.37
CA SER A 159 56.42 -9.98 -22.57
C SER A 159 57.65 -9.12 -22.33
N GLN A 160 57.54 -8.04 -21.54
CA GLN A 160 58.69 -7.20 -21.18
C GLN A 160 59.73 -7.96 -20.35
N LEU A 161 59.28 -8.77 -19.38
CA LEU A 161 60.17 -9.60 -18.56
C LEU A 161 60.89 -10.65 -19.42
N LEU A 162 60.19 -11.33 -20.32
CA LEU A 162 60.80 -12.30 -21.23
C LEU A 162 61.84 -11.64 -22.15
N ALA A 163 61.52 -10.51 -22.76
CA ALA A 163 62.47 -9.75 -23.58
C ALA A 163 63.70 -9.30 -22.78
N GLY A 164 63.52 -8.91 -21.50
CA GLY A 164 64.63 -8.58 -20.61
C GLY A 164 65.51 -9.79 -20.28
N VAL A 165 64.92 -10.98 -20.09
CA VAL A 165 65.67 -12.23 -19.86
C VAL A 165 66.43 -12.63 -21.12
N GLU A 166 65.80 -12.57 -22.31
CA GLU A 166 66.46 -12.83 -23.60
C GLU A 166 67.68 -11.92 -23.79
N ALA A 167 67.52 -10.61 -23.57
CA ALA A 167 68.63 -9.67 -23.67
C ALA A 167 69.79 -10.00 -22.70
N CYS A 168 69.48 -10.37 -21.46
CA CYS A 168 70.50 -10.81 -20.49
C CYS A 168 71.22 -12.10 -20.96
N LEU A 169 70.49 -13.07 -21.49
CA LEU A 169 71.09 -14.31 -22.02
C LEU A 169 71.99 -14.02 -23.23
N ASP A 170 71.57 -13.14 -24.14
CA ASP A 170 72.38 -12.73 -25.29
C ASP A 170 73.69 -12.05 -24.85
N THR A 171 73.63 -11.19 -23.82
CA THR A 171 74.86 -10.58 -23.26
C THR A 171 75.79 -11.58 -22.61
N LEU A 172 75.26 -12.63 -21.95
CA LEU A 172 76.06 -13.69 -21.34
C LEU A 172 76.67 -14.64 -22.38
N GLY A 173 75.97 -14.90 -23.49
CA GLY A 173 76.47 -15.73 -24.59
C GLY A 173 77.52 -15.04 -25.48
N ALA A 174 77.66 -13.72 -25.37
CA ALA A 174 78.64 -12.92 -26.10
C ALA A 174 80.00 -12.75 -25.36
N VAL A 175 80.12 -13.27 -24.14
CA VAL A 175 81.34 -13.31 -23.31
C VAL A 175 82.02 -14.67 -23.44
#